data_AF-A0A1G8SFJ3-F1
#
_entry.id   AF-A0A1G8SFJ3-F1
#
_cell.length_a   1.000
_cell.length_b   1.000
_cell.length_c   1.000
_cell.angle_alpha   90.00
_cell.angle_beta   90.00
_cell.angle_gamma   90.00
#
_symmetry.space_group_name_H-M   'P 1'
#
loop_
_entity.id
_entity.type
_entity.pdbx_description
1 polymer ?
#
loop_
_entity_poly.entity_id
_entity_poly.type
_entity_poly.pdbx_seq_one_letter_code
_entity_poly.pdbx_strand_id
1 'polypeptide(L)'
;MTKHPALDDFVREALARGTPRPQIADQLREAGWTQRETDAALAGWTDSQPDAGPVPRPVRSGAARETLFHALLFVTFGMVAGHVLALAFAQIEIVLPDPDRVQVYAAGGLRWAMAGLIVFTPVFWLIDRSDRRALATDPARPHGTARRWLSSLAVFIAALTLLGDALVLIYTFLDGQMTSRFLAKSAVVAGLAGLVLGYFRQDRAGLRAASAQGLAGLAALVLALSFASVGGPGQGQIERRDEARIADLRQLTQDVRRCLQEQIGALPEDLAPMDCASNPSRLTGYAAAITYQRRSASSFALCTEVEFPPAIPTYDIMLEGTTACLPTDLQ
;
A
#
# COMPACT_ATOMS: atom_id res chain seq x y z
N MET A 1 4.96 27.49 14.10
CA MET A 1 4.91 28.91 14.52
C MET A 1 6.28 29.49 14.32
N THR A 2 6.47 30.30 13.28
CA THR A 2 7.59 31.24 13.23
C THR A 2 7.37 32.21 14.39
N LYS A 3 8.17 32.10 15.45
CA LYS A 3 8.21 33.15 16.47
C LYS A 3 8.62 34.43 15.75
N HIS A 4 7.79 35.46 15.79
CA HIS A 4 8.22 36.79 15.39
C HIS A 4 8.88 37.42 16.62
N PRO A 5 10.22 37.53 16.66
CA PRO A 5 10.90 38.07 17.84
C PRO A 5 10.39 39.48 18.17
N ALA A 6 10.14 40.30 17.14
CA ALA A 6 9.55 41.63 17.31
C ALA A 6 8.14 41.62 17.93
N LEU A 7 7.31 40.60 17.65
CA LEU A 7 5.97 40.48 18.22
C LEU A 7 6.03 40.03 19.69
N ASP A 8 6.86 39.03 19.99
CA ASP A 8 7.10 38.56 21.37
C ASP A 8 7.69 39.68 22.23
N ASP A 9 8.63 40.45 21.69
CA ASP A 9 9.28 41.58 22.37
C ASP A 9 8.28 42.71 22.64
N PHE A 10 7.46 43.08 21.66
CA PHE A 10 6.41 44.08 21.83
C PHE A 10 5.41 43.69 22.91
N VAL A 11 4.92 42.44 22.89
CA VAL A 11 3.97 41.92 23.89
C VAL A 11 4.61 41.91 25.28
N ARG A 12 5.87 41.47 25.40
CA ARG A 12 6.62 41.50 26.66
C ARG A 12 6.71 42.93 27.22
N GLU A 13 7.10 43.89 26.39
CA GLU A 13 7.24 45.28 26.82
C GLU A 13 5.91 45.93 27.18
N ALA A 14 4.86 45.69 26.40
CA ALA A 14 3.53 46.24 26.68
C ALA A 14 2.96 45.67 27.99
N LEU A 15 3.12 44.37 28.25
CA LEU A 15 2.75 43.75 29.52
C LEU A 15 3.59 44.28 30.69
N ALA A 16 4.90 44.49 30.49
CA ALA A 16 5.79 45.05 31.51
C ALA A 16 5.42 46.50 31.88
N ARG A 17 4.90 47.29 30.92
CA ARG A 17 4.34 48.63 31.17
C ARG A 17 2.97 48.63 31.85
N GLY A 18 2.38 47.45 32.10
CA GLY A 18 1.05 47.33 32.71
C GLY A 18 -0.10 47.57 31.73
N THR A 19 0.15 47.54 30.41
CA THR A 19 -0.92 47.69 29.42
C THR A 19 -1.89 46.49 29.49
N PRO A 20 -3.21 46.71 29.61
CA PRO A 20 -4.19 45.64 29.62
C PRO A 20 -4.15 44.81 28.33
N ARG A 21 -4.25 43.49 28.46
CA ARG A 21 -4.27 42.55 27.32
C ARG A 21 -5.25 42.90 26.20
N PRO A 22 -6.50 43.36 26.46
CA PRO A 22 -7.42 43.76 25.40
C PRO A 22 -6.86 44.89 24.54
N GLN A 23 -6.20 45.86 25.19
CA GLN A 23 -5.63 47.04 24.53
C GLN A 23 -4.41 46.68 23.68
N ILE A 24 -3.58 45.73 24.15
CA ILE A 24 -2.49 45.17 23.34
C ILE A 24 -3.07 44.43 22.12
N ALA A 25 -4.16 43.70 22.30
CA ALA A 25 -4.82 42.98 21.22
C ALA A 25 -5.43 43.89 20.15
N ASP A 26 -5.99 45.03 20.56
CA ASP A 26 -6.48 46.08 19.65
C ASP A 26 -5.32 46.67 18.83
N GLN A 27 -4.22 47.08 19.49
CA GLN A 27 -3.04 47.66 18.82
C GLN A 27 -2.42 46.70 17.79
N LEU A 28 -2.33 45.41 18.13
CA LEU A 28 -1.82 44.40 17.20
C LEU A 28 -2.75 44.22 15.99
N ARG A 29 -4.07 44.23 16.20
CA ARG A 29 -5.04 44.13 15.11
C ARG A 29 -5.02 45.36 14.20
N GLU A 30 -4.88 46.56 14.75
CA GLU A 30 -4.70 47.80 13.97
C GLU A 30 -3.41 47.78 13.13
N ALA A 31 -2.34 47.19 13.66
CA ALA A 31 -1.09 46.97 12.93
C ALA A 31 -1.15 45.85 11.88
N GLY A 32 -2.31 45.19 11.72
CA GLY A 32 -2.55 44.17 10.69
C GLY A 32 -2.23 42.73 11.12
N TRP A 33 -1.90 42.49 12.39
CA TRP A 33 -1.73 41.13 12.88
C TRP A 33 -3.06 40.38 12.94
N THR A 34 -3.05 39.10 12.59
CA THR A 34 -4.26 38.28 12.64
C THR A 34 -4.66 38.00 14.08
N GLN A 35 -5.95 37.82 14.35
CA GLN A 35 -6.44 37.50 15.69
C GLN A 35 -5.77 36.26 16.30
N ARG A 36 -5.44 35.26 15.47
CA ARG A 36 -4.71 34.07 15.90
C ARG A 36 -3.27 34.36 16.36
N GLU A 37 -2.57 35.28 15.67
CA GLU A 37 -1.20 35.65 16.05
C GLU A 37 -1.19 36.45 17.35
N THR A 38 -2.13 37.39 17.48
CA THR A 38 -2.36 38.19 18.68
C THR A 38 -2.67 37.32 19.90
N ASP A 39 -3.64 36.42 19.77
CA ASP A 39 -4.04 35.53 20.87
C ASP A 39 -2.90 34.58 21.27
N ALA A 40 -2.17 34.06 20.29
CA ALA A 40 -1.03 33.17 20.53
C ALA A 40 0.14 33.89 21.24
N ALA A 41 0.45 35.11 20.82
CA ALA A 41 1.50 35.91 21.45
C ALA A 41 1.12 36.28 22.89
N LEU A 42 -0.11 36.75 23.12
CA LEU A 42 -0.59 37.09 24.47
C LEU A 42 -0.68 35.88 25.40
N ALA A 43 -1.07 34.71 24.88
CA ALA A 43 -1.15 33.46 25.64
C ALA A 43 0.22 32.91 26.05
N GLY A 44 1.29 33.33 25.35
CA GLY A 44 2.68 32.96 25.63
C GLY A 44 3.26 33.59 26.90
N TRP A 45 2.57 34.55 27.52
CA TRP A 45 3.04 35.29 28.70
C TRP A 45 2.04 35.18 29.87
N THR A 46 2.50 35.40 31.10
CA THR A 46 1.61 35.66 32.25
C THR A 46 1.18 37.13 32.27
N ASP A 47 0.18 37.48 33.08
CA ASP A 47 0.00 38.89 33.46
C ASP A 47 1.26 39.39 34.20
N SER A 48 1.48 40.70 34.20
CA SER A 48 2.60 41.33 34.88
C SER A 48 2.47 41.16 36.39
N GLN A 49 3.49 40.55 37.01
CA GLN A 49 3.60 40.47 38.46
C GLN A 49 4.47 41.62 38.99
N PRO A 50 4.16 42.16 40.19
CA PRO A 50 4.83 43.36 40.73
C PRO A 50 6.36 43.25 40.80
N ASP A 51 6.90 42.07 41.14
CA ASP A 51 8.34 41.89 41.41
C ASP A 51 9.11 41.21 40.26
N ALA A 52 8.42 40.61 39.29
CA ALA A 52 9.04 39.74 38.28
C ALA A 52 8.70 40.11 36.82
N GLY A 53 7.75 41.04 36.60
CA GLY A 53 7.25 41.37 35.27
C GLY A 53 6.48 40.20 34.63
N PRO A 54 6.23 40.24 33.30
CA PRO A 54 5.57 39.15 32.59
C PRO A 54 6.53 37.97 32.36
N VAL A 55 6.16 36.78 32.82
CA VAL A 55 6.98 35.56 32.70
C VAL A 55 6.53 34.77 31.46
N PRO A 56 7.46 34.29 30.61
CA PRO A 56 7.10 33.47 29.47
C PRO A 56 6.58 32.11 29.94
N ARG A 57 5.42 31.70 29.43
CA ARG A 57 4.87 30.37 29.69
C ARG A 57 5.66 29.33 28.90
N PRO A 58 6.00 28.17 29.50
CA PRO A 58 6.77 27.14 28.83
C PRO A 58 5.99 26.60 27.61
N VAL A 59 6.63 26.61 26.44
CA VAL A 59 6.15 25.94 25.25
C VAL A 59 6.37 24.45 25.46
N ARG A 60 5.36 23.74 25.98
CA ARG A 60 5.51 22.33 26.35
C ARG A 60 5.81 21.46 25.11
N SER A 61 6.62 20.43 25.33
CA SER A 61 7.03 19.31 24.46
C SER A 61 5.91 18.54 23.72
N GLY A 62 4.65 18.99 23.81
CA GLY A 62 3.51 18.44 23.08
C GLY A 62 3.60 18.62 21.56
N ALA A 63 4.33 19.63 21.07
CA ALA A 63 4.43 19.90 19.63
C ALA A 63 5.11 18.77 18.83
N ALA A 64 6.17 18.16 19.39
CA ALA A 64 6.85 17.03 18.73
C ALA A 64 5.97 15.77 18.72
N ARG A 65 5.34 15.45 19.86
CA ARG A 65 4.38 14.34 19.96
C ARG A 65 3.20 14.52 19.02
N GLU A 66 2.65 15.73 18.94
CA GLU A 66 1.56 16.06 18.03
C GLU A 66 1.98 15.91 16.57
N THR A 67 3.18 16.37 16.21
CA THR A 67 3.72 16.25 14.85
C THR A 67 3.91 14.78 14.48
N LEU A 68 4.51 13.98 15.36
CA LEU A 68 4.71 12.54 15.14
C LEU A 68 3.37 11.80 15.04
N PHE A 69 2.40 12.14 15.88
CA PHE A 69 1.07 11.55 15.84
C PHE A 69 0.37 11.82 14.50
N HIS A 70 0.40 13.06 14.02
CA HIS A 70 -0.21 13.41 12.73
C HIS A 70 0.56 12.88 11.52
N ALA A 71 1.88 12.80 11.60
CA ALA A 71 2.70 12.15 10.58
C ALA A 71 2.36 10.65 10.49
N LEU A 72 2.23 9.97 11.64
CA LEU A 72 1.83 8.57 11.68
C LEU A 72 0.40 8.36 11.15
N LEU A 73 -0.53 9.26 11.49
CA LEU A 73 -1.89 9.24 10.95
C LEU A 73 -1.88 9.41 9.42
N PHE A 74 -1.09 10.35 8.89
CA PHE A 74 -0.94 10.56 7.45
C PHE A 74 -0.35 9.32 6.75
N VAL A 75 0.72 8.75 7.30
CA VAL A 75 1.39 7.56 6.74
C VAL A 75 0.46 6.35 6.77
N THR A 76 -0.20 6.08 7.90
CA THR A 76 -1.11 4.94 8.04
C THR A 76 -2.31 5.06 7.11
N PHE A 77 -2.90 6.26 6.98
CA PHE A 77 -3.95 6.52 6.00
C PHE A 77 -3.46 6.25 4.56
N GLY A 78 -2.28 6.78 4.21
CA GLY A 78 -1.69 6.59 2.88
C GLY A 78 -1.40 5.12 2.56
N MET A 79 -0.86 4.36 3.52
CA MET A 79 -0.63 2.92 3.37
C MET A 79 -1.93 2.15 3.16
N VAL A 80 -2.98 2.45 3.93
CA VAL A 80 -4.29 1.82 3.73
C VAL A 80 -4.85 2.16 2.35
N ALA A 81 -4.86 3.44 1.96
CA ALA A 81 -5.35 3.85 0.64
C ALA A 81 -4.58 3.20 -0.52
N GLY A 82 -3.25 3.13 -0.43
CA GLY A 82 -2.39 2.51 -1.45
C GLY A 82 -2.60 1.00 -1.58
N HIS A 83 -2.70 0.28 -0.45
CA HIS A 83 -2.98 -1.15 -0.48
C HIS A 83 -4.42 -1.47 -0.91
N VAL A 84 -5.40 -0.63 -0.54
CA VAL A 84 -6.76 -0.72 -1.08
C VAL A 84 -6.76 -0.54 -2.59
N LEU A 85 -6.06 0.47 -3.11
CA LEU A 85 -5.95 0.72 -4.56
C LEU A 85 -5.37 -0.50 -5.28
N ALA A 86 -4.25 -1.05 -4.77
CA ALA A 86 -3.60 -2.21 -5.36
C ALA A 86 -4.53 -3.44 -5.42
N LEU A 87 -5.23 -3.74 -4.31
CA LEU A 87 -6.16 -4.87 -4.28
C LEU A 87 -7.41 -4.63 -5.11
N ALA A 88 -7.96 -3.42 -5.11
CA ALA A 88 -9.11 -3.07 -5.95
C ALA A 88 -8.78 -3.23 -7.44
N PHE A 89 -7.58 -2.81 -7.86
CA PHE A 89 -7.12 -3.02 -9.24
C PHE A 89 -6.98 -4.50 -9.56
N ALA A 90 -6.43 -5.30 -8.64
CA ALA A 90 -6.33 -6.74 -8.84
C ALA A 90 -7.72 -7.41 -8.95
N GLN A 91 -8.70 -7.00 -8.14
CA GLN A 91 -10.06 -7.51 -8.26
C GLN A 91 -10.71 -7.11 -9.60
N ILE A 92 -10.43 -5.90 -10.09
CA ILE A 92 -10.89 -5.46 -11.42
C ILE A 92 -10.30 -6.35 -12.52
N GLU A 93 -9.01 -6.70 -12.46
CA GLU A 93 -8.38 -7.60 -13.45
C GLU A 93 -9.00 -9.01 -13.43
N ILE A 94 -9.40 -9.50 -12.26
CA ILE A 94 -10.03 -10.81 -12.11
C ILE A 94 -11.45 -10.81 -12.69
N VAL A 95 -12.24 -9.76 -12.43
CA VAL A 95 -13.65 -9.67 -12.86
C VAL A 95 -13.78 -9.23 -14.31
N LEU A 96 -12.86 -8.40 -14.81
CA LEU A 96 -12.83 -7.85 -16.17
C LEU A 96 -11.50 -8.24 -16.85
N PRO A 97 -11.32 -9.52 -17.20
CA PRO A 97 -10.10 -9.99 -17.86
C PRO A 97 -9.91 -9.33 -19.23
N ASP A 98 -8.65 -9.05 -19.55
CA ASP A 98 -8.22 -8.48 -20.82
C ASP A 98 -8.01 -9.62 -21.83
N PRO A 99 -8.81 -9.72 -22.91
CA PRO A 99 -8.74 -10.85 -23.84
C PRO A 99 -7.42 -10.92 -24.60
N ASP A 100 -6.73 -9.78 -24.74
CA ASP A 100 -5.49 -9.66 -25.51
C ASP A 100 -4.24 -9.84 -24.64
N ARG A 101 -4.42 -10.11 -23.34
CA ARG A 101 -3.32 -10.36 -22.41
C ARG A 101 -3.43 -11.71 -21.73
N VAL A 102 -2.32 -12.45 -21.76
CA VAL A 102 -2.16 -13.64 -20.93
C VAL A 102 -2.17 -13.19 -19.46
N GLN A 103 -3.16 -13.65 -18.69
CA GLN A 103 -3.17 -13.42 -17.24
C GLN A 103 -1.99 -14.16 -16.62
N VAL A 104 -1.01 -13.40 -16.14
CA VAL A 104 0.06 -13.95 -15.31
C VAL A 104 -0.44 -13.98 -13.86
N TYR A 105 -0.48 -15.17 -13.27
CA TYR A 105 -0.81 -15.34 -11.86
C TYR A 105 0.27 -14.68 -10.99
N ALA A 106 -0.02 -13.51 -10.44
CA ALA A 106 0.94 -12.68 -9.70
C ALA A 106 0.55 -12.51 -8.22
N ALA A 107 0.32 -13.62 -7.51
CA ALA A 107 -0.23 -13.58 -6.15
C ALA A 107 0.71 -12.96 -5.08
N GLY A 108 2.02 -12.87 -5.33
CA GLY A 108 2.98 -12.27 -4.40
C GLY A 108 2.67 -10.80 -4.08
N GLY A 109 2.37 -10.00 -5.11
CA GLY A 109 2.03 -8.58 -4.95
C GLY A 109 0.72 -8.36 -4.19
N LEU A 110 -0.27 -9.23 -4.43
CA LEU A 110 -1.55 -9.19 -3.73
C LEU A 110 -1.37 -9.55 -2.24
N ARG A 111 -0.60 -10.59 -1.94
CA ARG A 111 -0.31 -10.99 -0.55
C ARG A 111 0.45 -9.91 0.23
N TRP A 112 1.36 -9.19 -0.41
CA TRP A 112 2.00 -8.01 0.18
C TRP A 112 0.99 -6.92 0.55
N ALA A 113 0.07 -6.60 -0.36
CA ALA A 113 -0.97 -5.60 -0.09
C ALA A 113 -1.97 -6.06 0.99
N MET A 114 -2.31 -7.34 1.03
CA MET A 114 -3.13 -7.93 2.10
C MET A 114 -2.45 -7.78 3.47
N ALA A 115 -1.16 -8.13 3.58
CA ALA A 115 -0.39 -7.95 4.81
C ALA A 115 -0.36 -6.47 5.25
N GLY A 116 -0.19 -5.56 4.29
CA GLY A 116 -0.29 -4.13 4.52
C GLY A 116 -1.63 -3.71 5.14
N LEU A 117 -2.75 -4.17 4.59
CA LEU A 117 -4.07 -3.85 5.16
C LEU A 117 -4.26 -4.45 6.56
N ILE A 118 -3.82 -5.69 6.78
CA ILE A 118 -3.94 -6.36 8.09
C ILE A 118 -3.21 -5.57 9.18
N VAL A 119 -2.05 -4.97 8.86
CA VAL A 119 -1.25 -4.19 9.81
C VAL A 119 -1.72 -2.74 9.92
N PHE A 120 -1.85 -2.02 8.81
CA PHE A 120 -2.06 -0.58 8.84
C PHE A 120 -3.51 -0.16 9.11
N THR A 121 -4.50 -0.97 8.72
CA THR A 121 -5.93 -0.66 8.94
C THR A 121 -6.30 -0.52 10.42
N PRO A 122 -5.97 -1.49 11.31
CA PRO A 122 -6.30 -1.36 12.73
C PRO A 122 -5.53 -0.20 13.38
N VAL A 123 -4.27 0.03 13.00
CA VAL A 123 -3.46 1.14 13.51
C VAL A 123 -4.08 2.48 13.12
N PHE A 124 -4.43 2.67 11.84
CA PHE A 124 -5.12 3.86 11.36
C PHE A 124 -6.42 4.10 12.14
N TRP A 125 -7.25 3.06 12.30
CA TRP A 125 -8.53 3.16 12.99
C TRP A 125 -8.38 3.59 14.45
N LEU A 126 -7.41 3.03 15.18
CA LEU A 126 -7.16 3.37 16.57
C LEU A 126 -6.67 4.81 16.73
N ILE A 127 -5.71 5.23 15.89
CA ILE A 127 -5.15 6.59 15.88
C ILE A 127 -6.26 7.59 15.54
N ASP A 128 -7.02 7.36 14.47
CA ASP A 128 -8.12 8.24 14.06
C ASP A 128 -9.24 8.32 15.11
N ARG A 129 -9.60 7.19 15.75
CA ARG A 129 -10.56 7.20 16.86
C ARG A 129 -10.05 8.02 18.05
N SER A 130 -8.75 7.95 18.35
CA SER A 130 -8.15 8.75 19.43
C SER A 130 -8.14 10.25 19.10
N ASP A 131 -7.85 10.61 17.84
CA ASP A 131 -7.90 11.99 17.33
C ASP A 131 -9.32 12.56 17.42
N ARG A 132 -10.32 11.82 16.92
CA ARG A 132 -11.74 12.22 16.98
C ARG A 132 -12.22 12.43 18.41
N ARG A 133 -11.83 11.56 19.34
CA ARG A 133 -12.17 11.71 20.77
C ARG A 133 -11.52 12.95 21.38
N ALA A 134 -10.25 13.21 21.07
CA ALA A 134 -9.55 14.40 21.57
C ALA A 134 -10.18 15.71 21.06
N LEU A 135 -10.62 15.74 19.81
CA LEU A 135 -11.33 16.87 19.20
C LEU A 135 -12.73 17.09 19.81
N ALA A 136 -13.44 16.01 20.16
CA ALA A 136 -14.75 16.11 20.80
C ALA A 136 -14.67 16.67 22.22
N THR A 137 -13.58 16.40 22.95
CA THR A 137 -13.37 16.89 24.33
C THR A 137 -12.86 18.32 24.40
N ASP A 138 -12.17 18.81 23.37
CA ASP A 138 -11.63 20.18 23.32
C ASP A 138 -11.69 20.74 21.88
N PRO A 139 -12.83 21.33 21.47
CA PRO A 139 -12.98 21.93 20.14
C PRO A 139 -12.13 23.19 19.93
N ALA A 140 -11.71 23.85 21.02
CA ALA A 140 -10.93 25.08 20.98
C ALA A 140 -9.43 24.82 20.79
N ARG A 141 -9.01 23.54 20.79
CA ARG A 141 -7.60 23.16 20.61
C ARG A 141 -7.08 23.67 19.27
N PRO A 142 -6.08 24.57 19.26
CA PRO A 142 -5.55 25.09 18.01
C PRO A 142 -4.98 23.94 17.19
N HIS A 143 -5.41 23.84 15.93
CA HIS A 143 -4.84 22.87 15.00
C HIS A 143 -3.33 23.14 14.89
N GLY A 144 -2.49 22.20 15.30
CA GLY A 144 -1.05 22.33 15.18
C GLY A 144 -0.61 22.58 13.73
N THR A 145 0.48 23.33 13.56
CA THR A 145 1.03 23.68 12.24
C THR A 145 1.27 22.42 11.38
N ALA A 146 1.74 21.33 11.98
CA ALA A 146 1.98 20.06 11.30
C ALA A 146 0.69 19.43 10.73
N ARG A 147 -0.40 19.41 11.51
CA ARG A 147 -1.70 18.90 11.05
C ARG A 147 -2.19 19.66 9.83
N ARG A 148 -2.09 21.00 9.86
CA ARG A 148 -2.51 21.84 8.73
C ARG A 148 -1.68 21.57 7.48
N TRP A 149 -0.36 21.54 7.63
CA TRP A 149 0.54 21.30 6.50
C TRP A 149 0.34 19.91 5.87
N LEU A 150 0.24 18.85 6.68
CA LEU A 150 -0.01 17.49 6.20
C LEU A 150 -1.40 17.34 5.55
N SER A 151 -2.43 17.97 6.11
CA SER A 151 -3.76 18.03 5.47
C SER A 151 -3.70 18.73 4.12
N SER A 152 -3.03 19.89 4.04
CA SER A 152 -2.87 20.62 2.78
C SER A 152 -2.10 19.79 1.76
N LEU A 153 -1.04 19.08 2.17
CA LEU A 153 -0.29 18.17 1.32
C LEU A 153 -1.16 17.02 0.81
N ALA A 154 -1.96 16.38 1.68
CA ALA A 154 -2.87 15.31 1.30
C ALA A 154 -3.89 15.77 0.25
N VAL A 155 -4.50 16.94 0.47
CA VAL A 155 -5.48 17.54 -0.44
C VAL A 155 -4.84 17.90 -1.77
N PHE A 156 -3.62 18.44 -1.75
CA PHE A 156 -2.87 18.75 -2.96
C PHE A 156 -2.55 17.49 -3.78
N ILE A 157 -2.04 16.43 -3.14
CA ILE A 157 -1.77 15.14 -3.79
C ILE A 157 -3.06 14.54 -4.37
N ALA A 158 -4.16 14.58 -3.62
CA ALA A 158 -5.45 14.08 -4.11
C ALA A 158 -5.96 14.87 -5.33
N ALA A 159 -5.81 16.19 -5.33
CA ALA A 159 -6.17 17.03 -6.46
C ALA A 159 -5.31 16.72 -7.70
N LEU A 160 -3.99 16.59 -7.54
CA LEU A 160 -3.09 16.17 -8.63
C LEU A 160 -3.43 14.77 -9.16
N THR A 161 -3.78 13.85 -8.27
CA THR A 161 -4.18 12.49 -8.64
C THR A 161 -5.46 12.52 -9.48
N LEU A 162 -6.47 13.31 -9.09
CA LEU A 162 -7.70 13.49 -9.89
C LEU A 162 -7.43 14.14 -11.25
N LEU A 163 -6.56 15.15 -11.31
CA LEU A 163 -6.19 15.79 -12.57
C LEU A 163 -5.45 14.81 -13.50
N GLY A 164 -4.52 14.02 -12.96
CA GLY A 164 -3.80 13.01 -13.71
C GLY A 164 -4.72 11.89 -14.21
N ASP A 165 -5.61 11.40 -13.34
CA ASP A 165 -6.61 10.39 -13.69
C ASP A 165 -7.56 10.89 -14.77
N ALA A 166 -8.08 12.12 -14.64
CA ALA A 166 -8.94 12.73 -15.66
C ALA A 166 -8.20 12.96 -16.99
N LEU A 167 -6.93 13.37 -16.96
CA LEU A 167 -6.12 13.53 -18.16
C LEU A 167 -5.96 12.21 -18.89
N VAL A 168 -5.58 11.15 -18.18
CA VAL A 168 -5.40 9.81 -18.75
C VAL A 168 -6.74 9.25 -19.24
N LEU A 169 -7.83 9.47 -18.49
CA LEU A 169 -9.18 9.08 -18.88
C LEU A 169 -9.61 9.73 -20.21
N ILE A 170 -9.45 11.06 -20.33
CA ILE A 170 -9.79 11.80 -21.54
C ILE A 170 -8.89 11.40 -22.70
N TYR A 171 -7.58 11.24 -22.46
CA TYR A 171 -6.65 10.80 -23.49
C TYR A 171 -7.05 9.44 -24.07
N THR A 172 -7.29 8.44 -23.22
CA THR A 172 -7.70 7.09 -23.64
C THR A 172 -9.09 7.08 -24.28
N PHE A 173 -10.00 7.97 -23.85
CA PHE A 173 -11.30 8.18 -24.51
C PHE A 173 -11.11 8.68 -25.95
N LEU A 174 -10.30 9.72 -26.14
CA LEU A 174 -10.03 10.32 -27.45
C LEU A 174 -9.27 9.37 -28.38
N ASP A 175 -8.43 8.49 -27.82
CA ASP A 175 -7.70 7.46 -28.56
C ASP A 175 -8.58 6.26 -28.96
N GLY A 176 -9.84 6.22 -28.50
CA GLY A 176 -10.79 5.14 -28.85
C GLY A 176 -10.51 3.80 -28.15
N GLN A 177 -9.58 3.77 -27.19
CA GLN A 177 -9.15 2.56 -26.46
C GLN A 177 -9.85 2.40 -25.10
N MET A 178 -10.94 3.12 -24.87
CA MET A 178 -11.65 3.11 -23.61
C MET A 178 -12.26 1.73 -23.32
N THR A 179 -11.73 1.03 -22.33
CA THR A 179 -12.27 -0.25 -21.86
C THR A 179 -13.07 -0.08 -20.56
N SER A 180 -14.02 -0.99 -20.32
CA SER A 180 -14.75 -1.05 -19.04
C SER A 180 -13.80 -1.25 -17.85
N ARG A 181 -12.73 -2.03 -18.04
CA ARG A 181 -11.64 -2.22 -17.06
C ARG A 181 -10.99 -0.90 -16.67
N PHE A 182 -10.60 -0.11 -17.67
CA PHE A 182 -9.94 1.17 -17.44
C PHE A 182 -10.87 2.17 -16.75
N LEU A 183 -12.14 2.23 -17.17
CA LEU A 183 -13.16 3.05 -16.52
C LEU A 183 -13.35 2.66 -15.05
N ALA A 184 -13.40 1.36 -14.74
CA ALA A 184 -13.50 0.87 -13.36
C ALA A 184 -12.28 1.27 -12.52
N LYS A 185 -11.07 1.20 -13.07
CA LYS A 185 -9.84 1.63 -12.38
C LYS A 185 -9.84 3.12 -12.09
N SER A 186 -10.18 3.95 -13.08
CA SER A 186 -10.31 5.40 -12.90
C SER A 186 -11.38 5.74 -11.84
N ALA A 187 -12.52 5.07 -11.86
CA ALA A 187 -13.56 5.25 -10.84
C ALA A 187 -13.06 4.92 -9.42
N VAL A 188 -12.24 3.88 -9.25
CA VAL A 188 -11.60 3.55 -7.96
C VAL A 188 -10.63 4.65 -7.52
N VAL A 189 -9.79 5.15 -8.43
CA VAL A 189 -8.86 6.26 -8.16
C VAL A 189 -9.63 7.50 -7.72
N ALA A 190 -10.67 7.88 -8.45
CA ALA A 190 -11.53 9.01 -8.14
C ALA A 190 -12.24 8.84 -6.77
N GLY A 191 -12.76 7.65 -6.48
CA GLY A 191 -13.38 7.32 -5.20
C GLY A 191 -12.42 7.44 -4.02
N LEU A 192 -11.21 6.89 -4.14
CA LEU A 192 -10.17 7.00 -3.11
C LEU A 192 -9.69 8.43 -2.92
N ALA A 193 -9.49 9.20 -3.99
CA ALA A 193 -9.18 10.62 -3.90
C ALA A 193 -10.31 11.39 -3.21
N GLY A 194 -11.57 11.04 -3.48
CA GLY A 194 -12.74 11.55 -2.76
C GLY A 194 -12.70 11.26 -1.26
N LEU A 195 -12.31 10.05 -0.86
CA LEU A 195 -12.10 9.69 0.55
C LEU A 195 -10.97 10.49 1.19
N VAL A 196 -9.86 10.72 0.48
CA VAL A 196 -8.74 11.56 0.96
C VAL A 196 -9.21 13.00 1.18
N LEU A 197 -9.89 13.59 0.20
CA LEU A 197 -10.44 14.95 0.29
C LEU A 197 -11.46 15.08 1.42
N GLY A 198 -12.33 14.09 1.59
CA GLY A 198 -13.32 14.08 2.67
C GLY A 198 -12.68 13.95 4.05
N TYR A 199 -11.60 13.16 4.17
CA TYR A 199 -10.90 12.93 5.42
C TYR A 199 -10.04 14.12 5.89
N PHE A 200 -9.29 14.75 4.97
CA PHE A 200 -8.33 15.81 5.31
C PHE A 200 -8.90 17.24 5.27
N ARG A 201 -10.13 17.43 4.78
CA ARG A 201 -10.83 18.73 4.87
C ARG A 201 -11.22 19.03 6.32
N GLN A 202 -10.71 20.14 6.85
CA GLN A 202 -10.71 20.46 8.28
C GLN A 202 -12.09 20.90 8.82
N ASP A 203 -13.01 21.33 7.95
CA ASP A 203 -14.24 22.02 8.38
C ASP A 203 -15.47 21.11 8.49
N ARG A 204 -15.33 19.79 8.29
CA ARG A 204 -16.46 18.86 8.24
C ARG A 204 -16.20 17.58 9.04
N ALA A 205 -16.41 17.64 10.35
CA ALA A 205 -16.23 16.50 11.25
C ALA A 205 -17.03 15.25 10.82
N GLY A 206 -18.28 15.44 10.36
CA GLY A 206 -19.11 14.35 9.83
C GLY A 206 -18.52 13.69 8.57
N LEU A 207 -18.02 14.50 7.63
CA LEU A 207 -17.40 14.00 6.41
C LEU A 207 -16.10 13.24 6.71
N ARG A 208 -15.27 13.74 7.64
CA ARG A 208 -14.05 13.06 8.08
C ARG A 208 -14.35 11.68 8.67
N ALA A 209 -15.36 11.58 9.54
CA ALA A 209 -15.76 10.30 10.13
C ALA A 209 -16.30 9.32 9.06
N ALA A 210 -17.15 9.81 8.15
CA ALA A 210 -17.68 9.02 7.04
C ALA A 210 -16.57 8.53 6.10
N SER A 211 -15.59 9.37 5.78
CA SER A 211 -14.45 8.98 4.95
C SER A 211 -13.55 7.94 5.65
N ALA A 212 -13.32 8.08 6.96
CA ALA A 212 -12.56 7.08 7.73
C ALA A 212 -13.28 5.72 7.75
N GLN A 213 -14.60 5.73 7.96
CA GLN A 213 -15.44 4.53 7.94
C GLN A 213 -15.52 3.92 6.53
N GLY A 214 -15.65 4.76 5.51
CA GLY A 214 -15.66 4.35 4.10
C GLY A 214 -14.35 3.68 3.71
N LEU A 215 -13.21 4.25 4.09
CA LEU A 215 -11.90 3.65 3.82
C LEU A 215 -11.71 2.32 4.57
N ALA A 216 -12.09 2.26 5.85
CA ALA A 216 -12.00 1.02 6.63
C ALA A 216 -12.93 -0.08 6.10
N GLY A 217 -14.16 0.29 5.72
CA GLY A 217 -15.12 -0.63 5.12
C GLY A 217 -14.66 -1.15 3.76
N LEU A 218 -14.12 -0.27 2.91
CA LEU A 218 -13.53 -0.63 1.64
C LEU A 218 -12.32 -1.54 1.83
N ALA A 219 -11.43 -1.24 2.79
CA ALA A 219 -10.29 -2.08 3.15
C ALA A 219 -10.71 -3.49 3.58
N ALA A 220 -11.72 -3.60 4.46
CA ALA A 220 -12.26 -4.89 4.88
C ALA A 220 -12.86 -5.67 3.70
N LEU A 221 -13.62 -4.99 2.82
CA LEU A 221 -14.23 -5.60 1.64
C LEU A 221 -13.18 -6.13 0.66
N VAL A 222 -12.21 -5.31 0.24
CA VAL A 222 -11.18 -5.75 -0.72
C VAL A 222 -10.28 -6.83 -0.12
N LEU A 223 -10.02 -6.77 1.19
CA LEU A 223 -9.27 -7.83 1.88
C LEU A 223 -10.04 -9.16 1.87
N ALA A 224 -11.35 -9.13 2.16
CA ALA A 224 -12.19 -10.32 2.12
C ALA A 224 -12.26 -10.93 0.70
N LEU A 225 -12.46 -10.09 -0.33
CA LEU A 225 -12.43 -10.52 -1.72
C LEU A 225 -11.07 -11.09 -2.13
N SER A 226 -9.97 -10.51 -1.62
CA SER A 226 -8.62 -11.00 -1.88
C SER A 226 -8.37 -12.36 -1.24
N PHE A 227 -8.86 -12.60 -0.03
CA PHE A 227 -8.81 -13.94 0.58
C PHE A 227 -9.64 -14.97 -0.21
N ALA A 228 -10.80 -14.57 -0.74
CA ALA A 228 -11.65 -15.44 -1.55
C ALA A 228 -11.02 -15.80 -2.91
N SER A 229 -10.27 -14.87 -3.53
CA SER A 229 -9.66 -15.06 -4.85
C SER A 229 -8.24 -15.64 -4.81
N VAL A 230 -7.39 -15.17 -3.90
CA VAL A 230 -5.96 -15.53 -3.81
C VAL A 230 -5.70 -16.66 -2.79
N GLY A 231 -6.67 -16.91 -1.91
CA GLY A 231 -6.55 -17.88 -0.83
C GLY A 231 -5.72 -17.37 0.35
N GLY A 232 -5.70 -18.20 1.41
CA GLY A 232 -4.96 -17.94 2.64
C GLY A 232 -3.56 -18.56 2.67
N PRO A 233 -2.97 -18.73 3.87
CA PRO A 233 -1.63 -19.30 4.01
C PRO A 233 -1.50 -20.73 3.47
N GLY A 234 -2.58 -21.54 3.54
CA GLY A 234 -2.58 -22.90 2.98
C GLY A 234 -2.35 -22.92 1.47
N GLN A 235 -2.99 -22.00 0.74
CA GLN A 235 -2.78 -21.82 -0.70
C GLN A 235 -1.33 -21.44 -1.01
N GLY A 236 -0.74 -20.55 -0.20
CA GLY A 236 0.68 -20.20 -0.35
C GLY A 236 1.65 -21.36 -0.10
N GLN A 237 1.29 -22.33 0.75
CA GLN A 237 2.12 -23.53 0.93
C GLN A 237 2.02 -24.48 -0.27
N ILE A 238 0.82 -24.63 -0.83
CA ILE A 238 0.58 -25.43 -2.05
C ILE A 238 1.45 -24.88 -3.19
N GLU A 239 1.35 -23.58 -3.46
CA GLU A 239 2.11 -22.93 -4.54
C GLU A 239 3.63 -23.06 -4.36
N ARG A 240 4.16 -22.94 -3.13
CA ARG A 240 5.59 -23.14 -2.87
C ARG A 240 6.05 -24.58 -3.07
N ARG A 241 5.21 -25.57 -2.75
CA ARG A 241 5.53 -26.97 -3.03
C ARG A 241 5.57 -27.21 -4.54
N ASP A 242 4.60 -26.68 -5.27
CA ASP A 242 4.59 -26.77 -6.73
C ASP A 242 5.77 -26.05 -7.38
N GLU A 243 6.15 -24.88 -6.88
CA GLU A 243 7.37 -24.18 -7.32
C GLU A 243 8.62 -25.05 -7.12
N ALA A 244 8.74 -25.74 -5.98
CA ALA A 244 9.82 -26.69 -5.73
C ALA A 244 9.77 -27.91 -6.68
N ARG A 245 8.59 -28.48 -6.94
CA ARG A 245 8.40 -29.57 -7.91
C ARG A 245 8.83 -29.17 -9.32
N ILE A 246 8.44 -27.97 -9.76
CA ILE A 246 8.81 -27.46 -11.09
C ILE A 246 10.30 -27.11 -11.18
N ALA A 247 10.89 -26.59 -10.09
CA ALA A 247 12.33 -26.36 -10.02
C ALA A 247 13.12 -27.66 -10.17
N ASP A 248 12.74 -28.71 -9.42
CA ASP A 248 13.33 -30.04 -9.54
C ASP A 248 13.13 -30.62 -10.95
N LEU A 249 11.92 -30.49 -11.51
CA LEU A 249 11.60 -30.94 -12.88
C LEU A 249 12.52 -30.30 -13.91
N ARG A 250 12.67 -28.97 -13.89
CA ARG A 250 13.54 -28.24 -14.83
C ARG A 250 15.00 -28.62 -14.67
N GLN A 251 15.48 -28.74 -13.43
CA GLN A 251 16.86 -29.14 -13.17
C GLN A 251 17.11 -30.58 -13.65
N LEU A 252 16.24 -31.52 -13.31
CA LEU A 252 16.41 -32.92 -13.67
C LEU A 252 16.26 -33.15 -15.18
N THR A 253 15.39 -32.41 -15.87
CA THR A 253 15.30 -32.45 -17.34
C THR A 253 16.60 -32.04 -18.00
N GLN A 254 17.29 -31.00 -17.49
CA GLN A 254 18.60 -30.59 -18.02
C GLN A 254 19.68 -31.65 -17.79
N ASP A 255 19.66 -32.30 -16.63
CA ASP A 255 20.58 -33.39 -16.28
C ASP A 255 20.34 -34.63 -17.16
N VAL A 256 19.09 -35.07 -17.30
CA VAL A 256 18.70 -36.18 -18.18
C VAL A 256 19.05 -35.89 -19.63
N ARG A 257 18.80 -34.67 -20.12
CA ARG A 257 19.19 -34.27 -21.47
C ARG A 257 20.69 -34.45 -21.70
N ARG A 258 21.54 -34.00 -20.77
CA ARG A 258 23.01 -34.13 -20.89
C ARG A 258 23.46 -35.58 -20.84
N CYS A 259 22.93 -36.34 -19.88
CA CYS A 259 23.18 -37.77 -19.70
C CYS A 259 22.88 -38.57 -20.98
N LEU A 260 21.73 -38.30 -21.60
CA LEU A 260 21.31 -38.97 -22.84
C LEU A 260 22.09 -38.51 -24.07
N GLN A 261 22.56 -37.25 -24.12
CA GLN A 261 23.43 -36.78 -25.21
C GLN A 261 24.82 -37.42 -25.20
N GLU A 262 25.32 -37.79 -24.02
CA GLU A 262 26.60 -38.50 -23.88
C GLU A 262 26.48 -39.99 -24.23
N GLN A 263 25.28 -40.57 -24.13
CA GLN A 263 25.01 -41.95 -24.55
C GLN A 263 24.84 -42.03 -26.08
N ILE A 264 25.70 -42.81 -26.74
CA ILE A 264 25.60 -43.06 -28.18
C ILE A 264 24.48 -44.09 -28.41
N GLY A 265 23.30 -43.66 -28.85
CA GLY A 265 22.19 -44.58 -29.14
C GLY A 265 20.83 -43.92 -29.31
N ALA A 266 19.80 -44.74 -29.53
CA ALA A 266 18.40 -44.29 -29.51
C ALA A 266 17.92 -44.05 -28.07
N LEU A 267 16.94 -43.16 -27.89
CA LEU A 267 16.30 -42.93 -26.58
C LEU A 267 15.79 -44.25 -25.96
N PRO A 268 16.07 -44.50 -24.67
CA PRO A 268 15.60 -45.71 -23.99
C PRO A 268 14.07 -45.70 -23.85
N GLU A 269 13.44 -46.88 -23.84
CA GLU A 269 12.00 -47.00 -23.56
C GLU A 269 11.69 -46.66 -22.10
N ASP A 270 12.55 -47.12 -21.19
CA ASP A 270 12.44 -46.88 -19.75
C ASP A 270 13.72 -46.21 -19.23
N LEU A 271 13.55 -45.15 -18.44
CA LEU A 271 14.64 -44.45 -17.77
C LEU A 271 14.16 -44.00 -16.39
N ALA A 272 14.94 -44.27 -15.34
CA ALA A 272 14.76 -43.63 -14.05
C ALA A 272 15.48 -42.27 -14.08
N PRO A 273 14.77 -41.12 -14.06
CA PRO A 273 15.40 -39.80 -14.22
C PRO A 273 16.51 -39.52 -13.20
N MET A 274 16.36 -40.04 -11.97
CA MET A 274 17.30 -39.87 -10.88
C MET A 274 18.68 -40.49 -11.14
N ASP A 275 18.80 -41.50 -12.01
CA ASP A 275 20.08 -42.12 -12.35
C ASP A 275 20.99 -41.16 -13.15
N CYS A 276 20.39 -40.21 -13.86
CA CYS A 276 21.09 -39.18 -14.62
C CYS A 276 21.30 -37.88 -13.82
N ALA A 277 20.88 -37.81 -12.54
CA ALA A 277 21.00 -36.58 -11.75
C ALA A 277 22.47 -36.22 -11.46
N SER A 278 22.90 -35.04 -11.89
CA SER A 278 24.30 -34.61 -11.73
C SER A 278 24.65 -34.33 -10.26
N ASN A 279 23.69 -33.82 -9.49
CA ASN A 279 23.85 -33.53 -8.06
C ASN A 279 22.54 -33.76 -7.29
N PRO A 280 22.24 -35.02 -6.92
CA PRO A 280 20.96 -35.38 -6.29
C PRO A 280 20.76 -34.70 -4.93
N SER A 281 21.83 -34.26 -4.25
CA SER A 281 21.73 -33.56 -2.96
C SER A 281 21.12 -32.16 -3.04
N ARG A 282 21.05 -31.57 -4.24
CA ARG A 282 20.42 -30.25 -4.47
C ARG A 282 18.93 -30.34 -4.82
N LEU A 283 18.46 -31.52 -5.21
CA LEU A 283 17.06 -31.76 -5.52
C LEU A 283 16.27 -31.92 -4.23
N THR A 284 15.00 -31.53 -4.25
CA THR A 284 14.12 -31.80 -3.11
C THR A 284 13.63 -33.25 -3.12
N GLY A 285 12.93 -33.66 -2.06
CA GLY A 285 12.31 -34.99 -1.99
C GLY A 285 11.23 -35.22 -3.07
N TYR A 286 10.77 -34.17 -3.76
CA TYR A 286 9.80 -34.30 -4.84
C TYR A 286 10.39 -34.87 -6.14
N ALA A 287 11.71 -34.74 -6.35
CA ALA A 287 12.36 -35.23 -7.57
C ALA A 287 12.18 -36.73 -7.80
N ALA A 288 12.04 -37.52 -6.73
CA ALA A 288 11.81 -38.96 -6.82
C ALA A 288 10.46 -39.34 -7.45
N ALA A 289 9.50 -38.42 -7.50
CA ALA A 289 8.20 -38.62 -8.13
C ALA A 289 8.19 -38.27 -9.63
N ILE A 290 9.30 -37.77 -10.19
CA ILE A 290 9.40 -37.39 -11.59
C ILE A 290 9.49 -38.64 -12.46
N THR A 291 8.62 -38.73 -13.47
CA THR A 291 8.55 -39.85 -14.41
C THR A 291 9.09 -39.46 -15.78
N TYR A 292 9.75 -40.41 -16.45
CA TYR A 292 10.18 -40.29 -17.84
C TYR A 292 9.09 -40.80 -18.79
N GLN A 293 8.89 -40.08 -19.89
CA GLN A 293 8.03 -40.53 -20.99
C GLN A 293 8.74 -40.29 -22.32
N ARG A 294 9.04 -41.36 -23.05
CA ARG A 294 9.52 -41.25 -24.43
C ARG A 294 8.38 -40.77 -25.33
N ARG A 295 8.63 -39.74 -26.15
CA ARG A 295 7.64 -39.15 -27.07
C ARG A 295 7.92 -39.50 -28.52
N SER A 296 9.19 -39.58 -28.90
CA SER A 296 9.61 -40.00 -30.25
C SER A 296 11.01 -40.63 -30.23
N ALA A 297 11.60 -40.83 -31.41
CA ALA A 297 12.98 -41.30 -31.54
C ALA A 297 14.02 -40.31 -30.97
N SER A 298 13.71 -39.01 -30.96
CA SER A 298 14.61 -37.94 -30.52
C SER A 298 13.98 -36.96 -29.52
N SER A 299 12.81 -37.30 -28.95
CA SER A 299 12.15 -36.46 -27.95
C SER A 299 11.60 -37.26 -26.78
N PHE A 300 11.68 -36.66 -25.59
CA PHE A 300 11.14 -37.20 -24.35
C PHE A 300 10.45 -36.09 -23.55
N ALA A 301 9.70 -36.45 -22.53
CA ALA A 301 9.17 -35.52 -21.55
C ALA A 301 9.43 -36.07 -20.15
N LEU A 302 9.80 -35.20 -19.21
CA LEU A 302 9.71 -35.52 -17.80
C LEU A 302 8.41 -34.93 -17.26
N CYS A 303 7.73 -35.67 -16.39
CA CYS A 303 6.44 -35.27 -15.84
C CYS A 303 6.39 -35.43 -14.32
N THR A 304 5.65 -34.54 -13.65
CA THR A 304 5.35 -34.60 -12.21
C THR A 304 3.93 -34.12 -11.93
N GLU A 305 3.33 -34.61 -10.85
CA GLU A 305 2.05 -34.10 -10.36
C GLU A 305 2.25 -32.77 -9.62
N VAL A 306 1.37 -31.80 -9.85
CA VAL A 306 1.27 -30.51 -9.17
C VAL A 306 -0.09 -30.36 -8.50
N GLU A 307 -0.14 -29.63 -7.40
CA GLU A 307 -1.34 -29.46 -6.58
C GLU A 307 -2.24 -28.31 -7.08
N PHE A 308 -1.65 -27.24 -7.63
CA PHE A 308 -2.36 -26.06 -8.12
C PHE A 308 -1.86 -25.62 -9.51
N PRO A 309 -2.32 -26.28 -10.60
CA PRO A 309 -1.93 -25.98 -11.98
C PRO A 309 -2.06 -24.51 -12.41
N PRO A 310 -3.07 -23.72 -11.98
CA PRO A 310 -3.21 -22.33 -12.42
C PRO A 310 -2.05 -21.40 -12.04
N ALA A 311 -1.22 -21.76 -11.06
CA ALA A 311 -0.03 -20.98 -10.70
C ALA A 311 1.22 -21.38 -11.50
N ILE A 312 1.18 -22.45 -12.29
CA ILE A 312 2.34 -22.91 -13.06
C ILE A 312 2.42 -22.16 -14.39
N PRO A 313 3.55 -21.53 -14.71
CA PRO A 313 3.74 -20.87 -16.00
C PRO A 313 3.84 -21.92 -17.12
N THR A 314 3.04 -21.77 -18.17
CA THR A 314 2.90 -22.77 -19.26
C THR A 314 3.81 -22.55 -20.46
N TYR A 315 4.81 -21.67 -20.38
CA TYR A 315 5.64 -21.32 -21.54
C TYR A 315 6.50 -22.49 -22.03
N ASP A 316 7.04 -23.30 -21.11
CA ASP A 316 7.84 -24.50 -21.38
C ASP A 316 7.18 -25.79 -20.90
N ILE A 317 6.10 -25.68 -20.12
CA ILE A 317 5.44 -26.81 -19.45
C ILE A 317 4.07 -27.05 -20.08
N MET A 318 3.82 -28.29 -20.48
CA MET A 318 2.49 -28.77 -20.85
C MET A 318 1.76 -29.23 -19.58
N LEU A 319 0.54 -28.71 -19.37
CA LEU A 319 -0.32 -29.11 -18.26
C LEU A 319 -1.47 -29.98 -18.77
N GLU A 320 -1.57 -31.20 -18.25
CA GLU A 320 -2.71 -32.10 -18.47
C GLU A 320 -3.35 -32.41 -17.10
N GLY A 321 -4.40 -31.66 -16.75
CA GLY A 321 -5.00 -31.76 -15.42
C GLY A 321 -4.02 -31.31 -14.33
N THR A 322 -3.61 -32.23 -13.46
CA THR A 322 -2.61 -32.02 -12.40
C THR A 322 -1.20 -32.44 -12.81
N THR A 323 -1.02 -32.99 -14.01
CA THR A 323 0.30 -33.42 -14.47
C THR A 323 0.98 -32.29 -15.25
N ALA A 324 2.18 -31.92 -14.80
CA ALA A 324 3.07 -30.97 -15.46
C ALA A 324 4.19 -31.72 -16.18
N CYS A 325 4.26 -31.59 -17.51
CA CYS A 325 5.25 -32.25 -18.34
C CYS A 325 6.13 -31.22 -19.06
N LEU A 326 7.45 -31.44 -19.02
CA LEU A 326 8.44 -30.63 -19.71
C LEU A 326 8.99 -31.43 -20.91
N PRO A 327 8.49 -31.20 -22.13
CA PRO A 327 9.01 -31.85 -23.33
C PRO A 327 10.43 -31.36 -23.65
N THR A 328 11.27 -32.24 -24.18
CA THR A 328 12.65 -31.93 -24.53
C THR A 328 13.07 -32.73 -25.75
N ASP A 329 13.57 -32.02 -26.75
CA ASP A 329 14.14 -32.59 -27.96
C ASP A 329 15.66 -32.71 -27.85
N LEU A 330 16.19 -33.87 -28.26
CA LEU A 330 17.60 -34.12 -28.49
C LEU A 330 17.92 -33.80 -29.96
N GLN A 331 18.94 -32.96 -30.17
CA GLN A 331 19.52 -32.69 -31.48
C GLN A 331 20.65 -33.68 -31.76
#